data_AF-A0A3B1DUS3-F1
#
_entry.id   AF-A0A3B1DUS3-F1
#
_cell.length_a   1.000
_cell.length_b   1.000
_cell.length_c   1.000
_cell.angle_alpha   90.00
_cell.angle_beta   90.00
_cell.angle_gamma   90.00
#
_symmetry.space_group_name_H-M   'P 1'
#
loop_
_entity.id
_entity.type
_entity.pdbx_description
1 polymer ?
#
loop_
_entity_poly.entity_id
_entity_poly.type
_entity_poly.pdbx_seq_one_letter_code
_entity_poly.pdbx_strand_id
1 'polypeptide(L)'
;MRHKKKKHTKKNIVVTDEHKKIGFLGETTNGKEHDLPILKEDGFFDRIPEDIPIHFDLGFQGVATDFPKINSILPKKKPKDKDLTENDKEQNAAKSQIRVLVENAIGGVKRLKIVSDVFRNRKIDFVDTAMLVTCGIWNFHLAQMT
;
A
#
# COMPACT_ATOMS: atom_id res chain seq x y z
N MET A 1 2.35 24.59 0.00
CA MET A 1 2.45 23.25 -0.61
C MET A 1 3.63 23.23 -1.58
N ARG A 2 4.65 22.41 -1.34
CA ARG A 2 5.85 22.38 -2.19
C ARG A 2 5.53 21.53 -3.42
N HIS A 3 5.45 22.15 -4.60
CA HIS A 3 5.24 21.44 -5.86
C HIS A 3 6.25 20.30 -6.00
N LYS A 4 5.77 19.07 -6.13
CA LYS A 4 6.60 17.87 -6.32
C LYS A 4 7.31 18.04 -7.68
N LYS A 5 8.59 18.40 -7.68
CA LYS A 5 9.43 18.42 -8.89
C LYS A 5 9.25 17.08 -9.62
N LYS A 6 9.08 17.11 -10.96
CA LYS A 6 9.00 15.93 -11.84
C LYS A 6 10.30 15.10 -11.72
N LYS A 7 10.38 14.27 -10.69
CA LYS A 7 11.50 13.35 -10.44
C LYS A 7 11.03 11.94 -10.77
N HIS A 8 11.93 11.12 -11.31
CA HIS A 8 11.69 9.68 -11.38
C HIS A 8 11.48 9.18 -9.94
N THR A 9 10.38 8.49 -9.73
CA THR A 9 10.03 7.87 -8.45
C THR A 9 9.82 6.40 -8.70
N LYS A 10 10.13 5.60 -7.68
CA LYS A 10 9.82 4.19 -7.63
C LYS A 10 8.71 3.98 -6.61
N LYS A 11 7.92 2.93 -6.77
CA LYS A 11 6.86 2.57 -5.84
C LYS A 11 6.80 1.05 -5.70
N ASN A 12 6.26 0.64 -4.57
CA ASN A 12 5.97 -0.76 -4.25
C ASN A 12 4.59 -0.80 -3.62
N ILE A 13 3.87 -1.90 -3.83
CA ILE A 13 2.64 -2.18 -3.10
C ILE A 13 3.02 -2.97 -1.84
N VAL A 14 2.44 -2.61 -0.71
CA VAL A 14 2.68 -3.30 0.55
C VAL A 14 1.35 -3.72 1.16
N VAL A 15 1.32 -4.89 1.79
CA VAL A 15 0.21 -5.32 2.64
C VAL A 15 0.73 -5.49 4.06
N THR A 16 -0.02 -4.96 5.00
CA THR A 16 0.32 -4.96 6.42
C THR A 16 -0.81 -5.54 7.24
N ASP A 17 -0.45 -6.12 8.38
CA ASP A 17 -1.42 -6.53 9.39
C ASP A 17 -1.77 -5.37 10.34
N GLU A 18 -2.65 -5.63 11.31
CA GLU A 18 -3.07 -4.71 12.36
C GLU A 18 -1.91 -4.26 13.28
N HIS A 19 -0.82 -5.04 13.31
CA HIS A 19 0.40 -4.74 14.07
C HIS A 19 1.40 -3.90 13.26
N LYS A 20 1.03 -3.44 12.05
CA LYS A 20 1.85 -2.64 11.13
C LYS A 20 3.02 -3.45 10.55
N LYS A 21 3.04 -4.77 10.73
CA LYS A 21 4.07 -5.64 10.15
C LYS A 21 3.77 -5.78 8.66
N ILE A 22 4.82 -5.71 7.85
CA ILE A 22 4.74 -5.87 6.41
C ILE A 22 4.76 -7.37 6.10
N GLY A 23 3.63 -7.90 5.64
CA GLY A 23 3.48 -9.30 5.26
C GLY A 23 3.69 -9.55 3.76
N PHE A 24 3.47 -8.52 2.93
CA PHE A 24 3.71 -8.57 1.50
C PHE A 24 4.43 -7.29 1.05
N LEU A 25 5.43 -7.48 0.19
CA LEU A 25 6.11 -6.42 -0.54
C LEU A 25 6.12 -6.82 -2.02
N GLY A 26 5.43 -6.03 -2.83
CA GLY A 26 5.38 -6.21 -4.27
C GLY A 26 6.60 -5.67 -4.99
N GLU A 27 6.70 -6.02 -6.27
CA GLU A 27 7.81 -5.58 -7.13
C GLU A 27 7.95 -4.06 -7.19
N THR A 28 9.19 -3.60 -7.38
CA THR A 28 9.46 -2.17 -7.51
C THR A 28 9.18 -1.72 -8.93
N THR A 29 8.20 -0.83 -9.04
CA THR A 29 7.72 -0.32 -10.32
C THR A 29 7.96 1.18 -10.44
N ASN A 30 7.74 1.74 -11.64
CA ASN A 30 7.84 3.18 -11.78
C ASN A 30 6.64 3.87 -11.13
N GLY A 31 6.90 4.97 -10.44
CA GLY A 31 5.87 5.73 -9.70
C GLY A 31 4.74 6.34 -10.55
N LYS A 32 4.81 6.22 -11.88
CA LYS A 32 3.76 6.69 -12.81
C LYS A 32 2.77 5.59 -13.20
N GLU A 33 3.13 4.33 -13.01
CA GLU A 33 2.26 3.21 -13.35
C GLU A 33 1.05 3.22 -12.41
N HIS A 34 -0.06 2.59 -12.77
CA HIS A 34 -1.24 2.48 -11.91
C HIS A 34 -1.10 1.29 -10.96
N ASP A 35 -1.60 1.41 -9.72
CA ASP A 35 -1.38 0.39 -8.68
C ASP A 35 -2.10 -0.94 -8.99
N LEU A 36 -3.33 -0.89 -9.50
CA LEU A 36 -4.10 -2.11 -9.76
C LEU A 36 -3.44 -3.04 -10.81
N PRO A 37 -3.02 -2.58 -12.00
CA PRO A 37 -2.31 -3.44 -12.95
C PRO A 37 -1.07 -4.12 -12.35
N ILE A 38 -0.27 -3.38 -11.58
CA ILE A 38 0.92 -3.94 -10.92
C ILE A 38 0.52 -5.06 -9.98
N LEU A 39 -0.49 -4.85 -9.14
CA LEU A 39 -0.93 -5.87 -8.18
C LEU A 39 -1.46 -7.14 -8.88
N LYS A 40 -2.07 -6.99 -10.07
CA LYS A 40 -2.51 -8.11 -10.90
C LYS A 40 -1.33 -8.92 -11.43
N GLU A 41 -0.29 -8.24 -11.90
CA GLU A 41 0.90 -8.86 -12.48
C GLU A 41 1.77 -9.54 -11.41
N ASP A 42 1.76 -9.04 -10.17
CA ASP A 42 2.58 -9.52 -9.06
C ASP A 42 2.17 -10.91 -8.51
N GLY A 43 1.09 -11.50 -9.03
CA GLY A 43 0.52 -12.77 -8.58
C GLY A 43 -0.02 -12.73 -7.15
N PHE A 44 -0.30 -11.53 -6.62
CA PHE A 44 -0.79 -11.33 -5.25
C PHE A 44 -2.12 -12.04 -5.00
N PHE A 45 -3.06 -11.91 -5.94
CA PHE A 45 -4.40 -12.48 -5.82
C PHE A 45 -4.42 -14.01 -5.85
N ASP A 46 -3.38 -14.65 -6.40
CA ASP A 46 -3.25 -16.12 -6.39
C ASP A 46 -2.73 -16.67 -5.05
N ARG A 47 -2.16 -15.80 -4.21
CA ARG A 47 -1.49 -16.18 -2.95
C ARG A 47 -2.31 -15.86 -1.71
N ILE A 48 -3.30 -14.98 -1.81
CA ILE A 48 -4.16 -14.66 -0.67
C ILE A 48 -5.36 -15.62 -0.59
N PRO A 49 -5.64 -16.18 0.61
CA PRO A 49 -6.88 -16.89 0.88
C PRO A 49 -8.13 -16.04 0.61
N GLU A 50 -9.12 -16.62 -0.06
CA GLU A 50 -10.37 -15.94 -0.48
C GLU A 50 -11.20 -15.40 0.70
N ASP A 51 -11.06 -16.01 1.89
CA ASP A 51 -11.81 -15.70 3.10
C ASP A 51 -11.23 -14.53 3.93
N ILE A 52 -9.97 -14.15 3.68
CA ILE A 52 -9.32 -13.08 4.44
C ILE A 52 -9.77 -11.70 3.91
N PRO A 53 -10.37 -10.84 4.77
CA PRO A 53 -10.75 -9.49 4.36
C PRO A 53 -9.51 -8.64 4.09
N ILE A 54 -9.42 -8.10 2.87
CA ILE A 54 -8.34 -7.18 2.47
C ILE A 54 -8.90 -5.76 2.34
N HIS A 55 -8.34 -4.84 3.11
CA HIS A 55 -8.65 -3.42 3.00
C HIS A 55 -7.81 -2.77 1.90
N PHE A 56 -8.48 -2.27 0.86
CA PHE A 56 -7.85 -1.56 -0.25
C PHE A 56 -8.18 -0.07 -0.22
N ASP A 57 -7.25 0.75 -0.72
CA ASP A 57 -7.52 2.16 -1.02
C ASP A 57 -8.29 2.32 -2.34
N LEU A 58 -8.90 3.49 -2.57
CA LEU A 58 -9.64 3.82 -3.80
C LEU A 58 -8.82 3.66 -5.08
N GLY A 59 -7.48 3.71 -5.00
CA GLY A 59 -6.58 3.45 -6.13
C GLY A 59 -6.71 2.04 -6.72
N PHE A 60 -7.28 1.10 -5.96
CA PHE A 60 -7.56 -0.28 -6.38
C PHE A 60 -9.03 -0.49 -6.78
N GLN A 61 -9.72 0.59 -7.15
CA GLN A 61 -11.07 0.47 -7.71
C GLN A 61 -11.05 -0.48 -8.92
N GLY A 62 -11.91 -1.50 -8.89
CA GLY A 62 -11.95 -2.56 -9.90
C GLY A 62 -11.63 -3.95 -9.35
N VAL A 63 -10.92 -4.06 -8.21
CA VAL A 63 -10.59 -5.37 -7.60
C VAL A 63 -11.82 -6.22 -7.36
N ALA A 64 -12.88 -5.65 -6.76
CA ALA A 64 -14.12 -6.39 -6.50
C ALA A 64 -14.81 -6.92 -7.76
N THR A 65 -14.62 -6.24 -8.90
CA THR A 65 -15.19 -6.65 -10.20
C THR A 65 -14.30 -7.68 -10.87
N ASP A 66 -12.99 -7.46 -10.87
CA ASP A 66 -12.01 -8.28 -11.58
C ASP A 66 -11.69 -9.59 -10.83
N PHE A 67 -11.79 -9.57 -9.50
CA PHE A 67 -11.50 -10.69 -8.59
C PHE A 67 -12.63 -10.88 -7.58
N PRO A 68 -13.83 -11.35 -8.01
CA PRO A 68 -15.01 -11.44 -7.16
C PRO A 68 -14.88 -12.45 -6.01
N LYS A 69 -13.91 -13.36 -6.07
CA LYS A 69 -13.62 -14.32 -5.00
C LYS A 69 -12.82 -13.72 -3.84
N ILE A 70 -12.15 -12.60 -4.07
CA ILE A 70 -11.36 -11.93 -3.03
C ILE A 70 -12.30 -11.10 -2.17
N ASN A 71 -12.22 -11.31 -0.85
CA ASN A 71 -12.93 -10.51 0.14
C ASN A 71 -12.35 -9.07 0.21
N SER A 72 -12.69 -8.25 -0.78
CA SER A 72 -12.15 -6.90 -0.95
C SER A 72 -13.02 -5.85 -0.26
N ILE A 73 -12.40 -5.07 0.62
CA ILE A 73 -13.04 -3.98 1.36
C ILE A 73 -12.49 -2.65 0.85
N LEU A 74 -13.31 -1.93 0.08
CA LEU A 74 -13.00 -0.59 -0.43
C LEU A 74 -13.86 0.48 0.26
N PRO A 75 -13.34 1.70 0.46
CA PRO A 75 -14.17 2.84 0.81
C PRO A 75 -15.13 3.18 -0.33
N LYS A 76 -16.32 3.66 0.01
CA LYS A 76 -17.32 4.05 -0.98
C LYS A 76 -16.96 5.40 -1.57
N LYS A 77 -16.74 5.42 -2.89
CA LYS A 77 -16.53 6.65 -3.64
C LYS A 77 -17.80 7.50 -3.63
N LYS A 78 -17.65 8.82 -3.48
CA LYS A 78 -18.78 9.74 -3.61
C LYS A 78 -19.39 9.61 -5.01
N PRO A 79 -20.71 9.31 -5.13
CA PRO A 79 -21.39 9.26 -6.41
C PRO A 79 -21.43 10.64 -7.07
N LYS A 80 -21.49 10.67 -8.41
CA LYS A 80 -21.62 11.92 -9.16
C LYS A 80 -22.95 12.60 -8.77
N ASP A 81 -22.89 13.90 -8.47
CA ASP A 81 -24.04 14.77 -8.15
C ASP A 81 -24.88 14.31 -6.94
N LYS A 82 -24.32 13.47 -6.06
CA LYS A 82 -24.98 12.97 -4.85
C LYS A 82 -24.01 12.92 -3.67
N ASP A 83 -24.53 13.06 -2.47
CA ASP A 83 -23.74 12.93 -1.24
C ASP A 83 -23.65 11.49 -0.75
N LEU A 84 -22.61 11.22 0.04
CA LEU A 84 -22.53 10.00 0.82
C LEU A 84 -23.58 10.05 1.92
N THR A 85 -24.27 8.93 2.14
CA THR A 85 -25.17 8.79 3.29
C THR A 85 -24.35 8.83 4.58
N GLU A 86 -24.98 9.14 5.72
CA GLU A 86 -24.28 9.13 7.02
C GLU A 86 -23.67 7.76 7.32
N ASN A 87 -24.39 6.67 7.03
CA ASN A 87 -23.84 5.32 7.13
C ASN A 87 -22.60 5.11 6.24
N ASP A 88 -22.60 5.60 5.00
CA ASP A 88 -21.42 5.50 4.14
C ASP A 88 -20.23 6.30 4.68
N LYS A 89 -20.47 7.45 5.31
CA LYS A 89 -19.43 8.27 5.96
C LYS A 89 -18.84 7.54 7.16
N GLU A 90 -19.67 6.95 8.01
CA GLU A 90 -19.23 6.15 9.17
C GLU A 90 -18.38 4.95 8.73
N GLN A 91 -18.84 4.21 7.72
CA GLN A 91 -18.09 3.08 7.16
C GLN A 91 -16.76 3.51 6.54
N ASN A 92 -16.73 4.66 5.85
CA ASN A 92 -15.50 5.23 5.32
C ASN A 92 -14.56 5.72 6.43
N ALA A 93 -15.10 6.24 7.54
CA ALA A 93 -14.31 6.65 8.70
C ALA A 93 -13.60 5.46 9.35
N ALA A 94 -14.31 4.34 9.56
CA ALA A 94 -13.72 3.09 10.05
C ALA A 94 -12.59 2.58 9.14
N LYS A 95 -12.81 2.57 7.81
CA LYS A 95 -11.77 2.20 6.84
C LYS A 95 -10.57 3.16 6.86
N SER A 96 -10.83 4.46 7.06
CA SER A 96 -9.76 5.45 7.18
C SER A 96 -8.90 5.22 8.42
N GLN A 97 -9.48 4.76 9.54
CA GLN A 97 -8.71 4.40 10.74
C GLN A 97 -7.75 3.23 10.46
N ILE A 98 -8.21 2.21 9.73
CA ILE A 98 -7.37 1.09 9.31
C ILE A 98 -6.23 1.59 8.40
N ARG A 99 -6.51 2.50 7.47
CA ARG A 99 -5.49 3.09 6.58
C ARG A 99 -4.37 3.79 7.35
N VAL A 100 -4.66 4.39 8.49
CA VAL A 100 -3.64 5.01 9.36
C VAL A 100 -2.59 3.99 9.81
N LEU A 101 -2.96 2.73 10.05
CA LEU A 101 -2.00 1.67 10.41
C LEU A 101 -1.02 1.38 9.25
N VAL A 102 -1.53 1.31 8.03
CA VAL A 102 -0.72 1.13 6.80
C VAL A 102 0.21 2.33 6.60
N GLU A 103 -0.31 3.55 6.76
CA GLU A 103 0.49 4.78 6.67
C GLU A 103 1.60 4.81 7.72
N ASN A 104 1.31 4.34 8.95
CA ASN A 104 2.30 4.21 10.02
C ASN A 104 3.39 3.18 9.68
N ALA A 105 3.03 2.02 9.11
CA ALA A 105 4.00 1.03 8.65
C ALA A 105 4.92 1.61 7.57
N ILE A 106 4.34 2.26 6.56
CA ILE A 106 5.09 2.94 5.49
C ILE A 106 5.97 4.07 6.07
N GLY A 107 5.47 4.82 7.04
CA GLY A 107 6.22 5.84 7.77
C GLY A 107 7.41 5.25 8.51
N GLY A 108 7.22 4.09 9.16
CA GLY A 108 8.24 3.31 9.83
C GLY A 108 9.39 2.89 8.91
N VAL A 109 9.05 2.37 7.72
CA VAL A 109 10.01 2.04 6.66
C VAL A 109 10.76 3.29 6.18
N LYS A 110 10.03 4.38 5.90
CA LYS A 110 10.61 5.65 5.42
C LYS A 110 11.48 6.37 6.44
N ARG A 111 11.37 6.05 7.73
CA ARG A 111 12.24 6.61 8.78
C ARG A 111 13.72 6.38 8.51
N LEU A 112 14.07 5.29 7.80
CA LEU A 112 15.45 4.92 7.46
C LEU A 112 16.09 5.81 6.38
N LYS A 113 15.34 6.76 5.80
CA LYS A 113 15.77 7.75 4.80
C LYS A 113 16.23 7.23 3.45
N ILE A 114 16.86 6.06 3.39
CA ILE A 114 17.36 5.46 2.15
C ILE A 114 16.27 5.29 1.08
N VAL A 115 15.02 5.02 1.50
CA VAL A 115 13.86 4.88 0.59
C VAL A 115 12.97 6.14 0.49
N SER A 116 13.20 7.17 1.31
CA SER A 116 12.42 8.42 1.27
C SER A 116 13.15 9.58 0.60
N ASP A 117 14.47 9.59 0.69
CA ASP A 117 15.31 10.66 0.19
C ASP A 117 15.70 10.39 -1.28
N VAL A 118 16.42 11.33 -1.88
CA VAL A 118 16.90 11.15 -3.26
C VAL A 118 17.92 10.02 -3.29
N PHE A 119 17.50 8.88 -3.85
CA PHE A 119 18.35 7.74 -4.09
C PHE A 119 19.35 8.04 -5.21
N ARG A 120 20.64 8.03 -4.89
CA ARG A 120 21.74 8.36 -5.82
C ARG A 120 22.55 7.14 -6.27
N ASN A 121 22.25 5.97 -5.70
CA ASN A 121 22.98 4.77 -6.04
C ASN A 121 22.69 4.35 -7.49
N ARG A 122 23.71 3.85 -8.19
CA ARG A 122 23.66 3.46 -9.61
C ARG A 122 23.67 1.95 -9.83
N LYS A 123 23.85 1.16 -8.76
CA LYS A 123 23.83 -0.30 -8.87
C LYS A 123 22.43 -0.74 -9.27
N ILE A 124 22.37 -1.56 -10.31
CA ILE A 124 21.16 -2.21 -10.80
C ILE A 124 20.53 -3.03 -9.67
N ASP A 125 19.19 -3.04 -9.59
CA ASP A 125 18.36 -3.76 -8.60
C ASP A 125 18.58 -3.41 -7.12
N PHE A 126 19.42 -2.41 -6.84
CA PHE A 126 19.67 -2.00 -5.46
C PHE A 126 18.48 -1.26 -4.83
N VAL A 127 17.59 -0.69 -5.65
CA VAL A 127 16.36 -0.06 -5.13
C VAL A 127 15.48 -1.11 -4.45
N ASP A 128 15.34 -2.27 -5.08
CA ASP A 128 14.47 -3.37 -4.62
C ASP A 128 15.06 -3.98 -3.37
N THR A 129 16.37 -4.22 -3.40
CA THR A 129 17.14 -4.67 -2.23
C THR A 129 16.99 -3.68 -1.07
N ALA A 130 17.11 -2.37 -1.34
CA ALA A 130 16.96 -1.35 -0.30
C ALA A 130 15.56 -1.39 0.30
N MET A 131 14.51 -1.45 -0.53
CA MET A 131 13.13 -1.53 -0.05
C MET A 131 12.91 -2.78 0.80
N LEU A 132 13.30 -3.96 0.30
CA LEU A 132 13.19 -5.23 1.02
C LEU A 132 13.88 -5.19 2.39
N VAL A 133 15.14 -4.73 2.42
CA VAL A 133 15.93 -4.64 3.66
C VAL A 133 15.27 -3.67 4.64
N THR A 134 14.78 -2.51 4.16
CA THR A 134 14.08 -1.57 5.04
C THR A 134 12.78 -2.11 5.61
N CYS A 135 12.01 -2.88 4.85
CA CYS A 135 10.82 -3.58 5.34
C CYS A 135 11.20 -4.62 6.40
N GLY A 136 12.27 -5.38 6.18
CA GLY A 136 12.80 -6.34 7.15
C GLY A 136 13.25 -5.67 8.46
N ILE A 137 13.98 -4.56 8.38
CA ILE A 137 14.42 -3.78 9.55
C ILE A 137 13.21 -3.22 10.31
N TRP A 138 12.19 -2.74 9.60
CA TRP A 138 10.95 -2.29 10.23
C TRP A 138 10.24 -3.42 10.98
N ASN A 139 10.07 -4.58 10.35
CA ASN A 139 9.48 -5.74 10.98
C ASN A 139 10.29 -6.21 12.21
N PHE A 140 11.62 -6.21 12.12
CA PHE A 140 12.50 -6.51 13.26
C PHE A 140 12.28 -5.52 14.40
N HIS A 141 12.20 -4.23 14.10
CA HIS A 141 11.94 -3.19 15.09
C HIS A 141 10.62 -3.39 15.84
N LEU A 142 9.54 -3.72 15.11
CA LEU A 142 8.25 -4.03 15.72
C LEU A 142 8.34 -5.24 16.66
N ALA A 143 9.04 -6.29 16.26
CA ALA A 143 9.23 -7.49 17.07
C ALA A 143 10.02 -7.25 18.37
N GLN A 144 10.78 -6.15 18.49
CA GLN A 144 11.46 -5.76 19.73
C GLN A 144 10.62 -4.84 20.63
N MET A 145 9.49 -4.34 20.12
CA MET A 145 8.58 -3.43 20.84
C MET A 145 7.33 -4.13 21.37
N THR A 146 7.18 -5.43 21.07
CA THR A 146 6.06 -6.27 21.47
C THR A 146 6.53 -7.21 22.57
#